data_AF-A0A2V6YKT4-F1
#
_entry.id   AF-A0A2V6YKT4-F1
#
_cell.length_a   1.000
_cell.length_b   1.000
_cell.length_c   1.000
_cell.angle_alpha   90.00
_cell.angle_beta   90.00
_cell.angle_gamma   90.00
#
_symmetry.space_group_name_H-M   'P 1'
#
loop_
_entity.id
_entity.type
_entity.pdbx_description
1 polymer ?
#
loop_
_entity_poly.entity_id
_entity_poly.type
_entity_poly.pdbx_seq_one_letter_code
_entity_poly.pdbx_strand_id
1 'polypeptide(L)'
;MTCPACQQDNPDGARFCNGCGTRLTAATLAATPQAYTPPHLADKILTARAAHELDMRSGREQAEREVTELGHLFIVARSQPAERRRDQLDQDLGGWGFRVAPRRHG
;
A
#
# COMPACT_ATOMS: atom_id res chain seq x y z
N MET A 1 -5.32 -41.22 -1.63
CA MET A 1 -4.28 -40.49 -2.40
C MET A 1 -3.26 -39.80 -1.48
N THR A 2 -1.97 -39.91 -1.80
CA THR A 2 -0.89 -39.34 -0.98
C THR A 2 -0.59 -37.88 -1.36
N CYS A 3 -0.50 -37.00 -0.35
CA CYS A 3 -0.16 -35.60 -0.58
C CYS A 3 1.31 -35.44 -1.04
N PRO A 4 1.59 -34.74 -2.16
CA PRO A 4 2.97 -34.56 -2.62
C PRO A 4 3.78 -33.59 -1.74
N ALA A 5 3.14 -32.77 -0.91
CA ALA A 5 3.81 -31.77 -0.08
C ALA A 5 4.16 -32.28 1.33
N CYS A 6 3.27 -33.03 1.98
CA CYS A 6 3.45 -33.50 3.36
C CYS A 6 3.29 -35.01 3.53
N GLN A 7 3.08 -35.77 2.45
CA GLN A 7 2.95 -37.24 2.45
C GLN A 7 1.77 -37.81 3.24
N GLN A 8 0.88 -36.96 3.77
CA GLN A 8 -0.36 -37.41 4.41
C GLN A 8 -1.23 -38.20 3.43
N ASP A 9 -1.80 -39.31 3.88
CA ASP A 9 -2.82 -40.04 3.13
C ASP A 9 -4.18 -39.35 3.23
N ASN A 10 -4.86 -39.18 2.10
CA ASN A 10 -6.12 -38.47 1.98
C ASN A 10 -7.15 -39.34 1.27
N PRO A 11 -8.45 -39.25 1.62
CA PRO A 11 -9.50 -40.00 0.94
C PRO A 11 -9.59 -39.63 -0.54
N ASP A 12 -10.04 -40.58 -1.35
CA ASP A 12 -10.22 -40.36 -2.79
C ASP A 12 -11.30 -39.29 -3.03
N GLY A 13 -10.99 -38.32 -3.90
CA GLY A 13 -11.82 -37.13 -4.13
C GLY A 13 -11.50 -35.92 -3.24
N ALA A 14 -10.55 -36.02 -2.30
CA ALA A 14 -10.09 -34.88 -1.52
C ALA A 14 -9.49 -33.77 -2.43
N ARG A 15 -10.06 -32.56 -2.36
CA ARG A 15 -9.58 -31.40 -3.16
C ARG A 15 -8.36 -30.72 -2.54
N PHE A 16 -8.22 -30.82 -1.22
CA PHE A 16 -7.13 -30.28 -0.41
C PHE A 16 -6.64 -31.34 0.57
N CYS A 17 -5.38 -31.24 0.99
CA CYS A 17 -4.81 -32.12 1.99
C CYS A 17 -5.32 -31.78 3.39
N ASN A 18 -5.76 -32.80 4.13
CA ASN A 18 -6.24 -32.67 5.51
C ASN A 18 -5.13 -32.37 6.53
N GLY A 19 -3.86 -32.52 6.15
CA GLY A 19 -2.71 -32.22 7.00
C GLY A 19 -2.15 -30.80 6.80
N CYS A 20 -1.82 -30.46 5.55
CA CYS A 20 -1.13 -29.19 5.24
C CYS A 20 -1.95 -28.20 4.41
N GLY A 21 -3.17 -28.55 3.98
CA GLY A 21 -4.01 -27.70 3.14
C GLY A 21 -3.58 -27.56 1.68
N THR A 22 -2.48 -28.22 1.25
CA THR A 22 -2.06 -28.20 -0.15
C THR A 22 -3.15 -28.75 -1.06
N ARG A 23 -3.43 -28.05 -2.17
CA ARG A 23 -4.43 -28.48 -3.15
C ARG A 23 -3.94 -29.74 -3.87
N LEU A 24 -4.77 -30.78 -3.87
CA LEU A 24 -4.42 -32.10 -4.40
C LEU A 24 -4.85 -32.29 -5.86
N THR A 25 -5.80 -31.46 -6.32
CA THR A 25 -6.24 -31.42 -7.72
C THR A 25 -5.77 -30.13 -8.37
N ALA A 26 -5.08 -30.22 -9.51
CA ALA A 26 -4.76 -29.05 -10.33
C ALA A 26 -6.06 -28.41 -10.82
N ALA A 27 -6.37 -27.20 -10.35
CA ALA A 27 -7.53 -26.46 -10.84
C ALA A 27 -7.21 -25.96 -12.25
N THR A 28 -8.00 -26.39 -13.24
CA THR A 28 -8.08 -25.73 -14.54
C THR A 28 -8.36 -24.25 -14.30
N LEU A 29 -7.39 -23.41 -14.66
CA LEU A 29 -7.35 -21.94 -14.65
C LEU A 29 -8.40 -21.24 -13.77
N ALA A 30 -7.88 -20.69 -12.67
CA ALA A 30 -8.57 -19.88 -11.68
C ALA A 30 -9.68 -18.98 -12.27
N ALA A 31 -10.91 -19.17 -11.79
CA ALA A 31 -11.92 -18.12 -11.84
C ALA A 31 -11.31 -16.88 -11.18
N THR A 32 -11.24 -15.79 -11.93
CA THR A 32 -10.68 -14.54 -11.43
C THR A 32 -11.55 -14.04 -10.26
N PRO A 33 -10.98 -13.42 -9.22
CA PRO A 33 -11.75 -12.92 -8.07
C PRO A 33 -12.93 -12.03 -8.48
N GLN A 34 -12.81 -11.34 -9.62
CA GLN A 34 -13.86 -10.53 -10.23
C GLN A 34 -15.15 -11.33 -10.50
N ALA A 35 -15.07 -12.62 -10.80
CA ALA A 35 -16.23 -13.46 -11.13
C ALA A 35 -17.10 -13.81 -9.91
N TYR A 36 -16.59 -13.69 -8.69
CA TYR A 36 -17.30 -14.04 -7.46
C TYR A 36 -17.70 -12.83 -6.61
N THR A 37 -17.54 -11.58 -7.07
CA THR A 37 -18.01 -10.44 -6.25
C THR A 37 -19.52 -10.26 -6.45
N PRO A 38 -20.40 -10.71 -5.53
CA PRO A 38 -21.83 -10.50 -5.68
C PRO A 38 -22.17 -9.00 -5.62
N PRO A 39 -23.26 -8.57 -6.29
CA PRO A 39 -23.57 -7.16 -6.48
C PRO A 39 -23.71 -6.37 -5.17
N HIS A 40 -24.27 -6.98 -4.11
CA HIS A 40 -24.40 -6.32 -2.80
C HIS A 40 -23.05 -6.06 -2.11
N LEU A 41 -22.02 -6.88 -2.36
CA LEU A 41 -20.68 -6.62 -1.82
C LEU A 41 -19.96 -5.56 -2.64
N ALA A 42 -20.13 -5.54 -3.96
CA ALA A 42 -19.63 -4.47 -4.80
C ALA A 42 -20.22 -3.12 -4.38
N ASP A 43 -21.53 -3.06 -4.15
CA ASP A 43 -22.23 -1.88 -3.64
C ASP A 43 -21.64 -1.41 -2.31
N LYS A 44 -21.50 -2.29 -1.32
CA LYS A 44 -20.86 -1.97 -0.04
C LYS A 44 -19.43 -1.44 -0.17
N ILE A 45 -18.62 -2.01 -1.06
CA ILE A 45 -17.24 -1.57 -1.31
C ILE A 45 -17.24 -0.14 -1.88
N LEU A 46 -18.14 0.14 -2.82
CA LEU A 46 -18.28 1.46 -3.44
C LEU A 46 -18.78 2.50 -2.44
N THR A 47 -19.79 2.17 -1.61
CA THR A 47 -20.28 3.05 -0.54
C THR A 47 -19.19 3.35 0.48
N ALA A 48 -18.44 2.34 0.93
CA ALA A 48 -17.34 2.52 1.88
C ALA A 48 -16.23 3.41 1.30
N ARG A 49 -15.90 3.24 0.02
CA ARG A 49 -14.93 4.10 -0.67
C ARG A 49 -15.40 5.55 -0.75
N ALA A 50 -16.66 5.78 -1.11
CA ALA A 50 -17.23 7.12 -1.19
C ALA A 50 -17.21 7.81 0.19
N ALA A 51 -17.55 7.09 1.26
CA ALA A 51 -17.48 7.61 2.62
C ALA A 51 -16.05 8.03 3.01
N HIS A 52 -15.05 7.18 2.71
CA HIS A 52 -13.65 7.51 2.96
C HIS A 52 -13.18 8.74 2.16
N GLU A 53 -13.61 8.88 0.91
CA GLU A 53 -13.23 10.03 0.08
C GLU A 53 -13.82 11.35 0.61
N LEU A 54 -15.06 11.30 1.14
CA LEU A 54 -15.67 12.45 1.80
C LEU A 54 -14.98 12.79 3.13
N ASP A 55 -14.62 11.80 3.93
CA ASP A 55 -13.87 11.99 5.18
C ASP A 55 -12.52 12.66 4.91
N MET A 56 -11.76 12.19 3.91
CA MET A 56 -10.49 12.80 3.51
C MET A 56 -10.66 14.25 3.02
N ARG A 57 -11.75 14.55 2.29
CA ARG A 57 -12.06 15.92 1.86
C ARG A 57 -12.41 16.80 3.05
N SER A 58 -13.25 16.33 3.97
CA SER A 58 -13.62 17.06 5.18
C SER A 58 -12.41 17.32 6.07
N GLY A 59 -11.51 16.35 6.20
CA GLY A 59 -10.26 16.51 6.96
C GLY A 59 -9.34 17.57 6.34
N ARG A 60 -9.28 17.64 4.99
CA ARG A 60 -8.56 18.71 4.29
C ARG A 60 -9.19 20.08 4.54
N GLU A 61 -10.51 20.20 4.41
CA GLU A 61 -11.22 21.46 4.67
C GLU A 61 -11.06 21.91 6.13
N GLN A 62 -11.08 20.96 7.07
CA GLN A 62 -10.82 21.23 8.48
C GLN A 62 -9.39 21.72 8.70
N ALA A 63 -8.39 21.06 8.12
CA ALA A 63 -6.99 21.51 8.22
C ALA A 63 -6.80 22.91 7.60
N GLU A 64 -7.43 23.21 6.46
CA GLU A 64 -7.40 24.54 5.84
C GLU A 64 -8.05 25.60 6.75
N ARG A 65 -9.17 25.27 7.40
CA ARG A 65 -9.82 26.14 8.40
C ARG A 65 -8.95 26.35 9.61
N GLU A 66 -8.39 25.30 10.19
CA GLU A 66 -7.48 25.38 11.34
C GLU A 66 -6.25 26.23 11.01
N VAL A 67 -5.66 26.08 9.82
CA VAL A 67 -4.55 26.94 9.36
C VAL A 67 -4.97 28.40 9.22
N THR A 68 -6.19 28.65 8.74
CA THR A 68 -6.75 30.00 8.59
C THR A 68 -7.08 30.63 9.94
N GLU A 69 -7.66 29.87 10.87
CA GLU A 69 -8.02 30.29 12.24
C GLU A 69 -6.79 30.49 13.12
N LEU A 70 -5.76 29.64 12.96
CA LEU A 70 -4.45 29.82 13.59
C LEU A 70 -3.64 30.95 12.96
N GLY A 71 -4.19 31.66 11.97
CA GLY A 71 -3.78 32.98 11.53
C GLY A 71 -2.26 33.21 11.53
N HIS A 72 -1.62 32.89 10.41
CA HIS A 72 -0.40 33.57 9.97
C HIS A 72 0.95 33.16 10.59
N LEU A 73 1.06 32.09 11.40
CA LEU A 73 2.39 31.68 11.92
C LEU A 73 3.15 30.65 11.06
N PHE A 74 2.51 29.98 10.08
CA PHE A 74 3.17 28.89 9.35
C PHE A 74 2.69 28.72 7.90
N ILE A 75 3.18 29.51 6.94
CA ILE A 75 3.66 29.14 5.57
C ILE A 75 4.42 30.37 5.04
N VAL A 76 5.76 30.43 5.10
CA VAL A 76 6.61 30.02 3.97
C VAL A 76 7.71 29.04 4.43
N ALA A 77 7.32 27.77 4.57
CA ALA A 77 8.20 26.64 4.26
C ALA A 77 7.58 26.01 3.01
N ARG A 78 8.21 25.84 1.84
CA ARG A 78 9.62 25.71 1.47
C ARG A 78 9.81 26.25 0.04
N SER A 79 10.75 27.18 -0.14
CA SER A 79 11.55 27.27 -1.35
C SER A 79 13.02 27.27 -0.91
N GLN A 80 13.48 26.14 -0.37
CA GLN A 80 14.90 26.02 -0.09
C GLN A 80 15.65 25.95 -1.44
N PRO A 81 16.58 26.86 -1.72
CA PRO A 81 17.39 26.80 -2.93
C PRO A 81 18.13 25.46 -2.99
N ALA A 82 18.35 24.93 -4.19
CA ALA A 82 18.82 23.56 -4.41
C ALA A 82 20.11 23.18 -3.65
N GLU A 83 20.96 24.16 -3.29
CA GLU A 83 22.12 24.00 -2.41
C GLU A 83 21.76 23.35 -1.06
N ARG A 84 20.78 23.93 -0.33
CA ARG A 84 20.42 23.43 1.02
C ARG A 84 19.86 22.02 0.99
N ARG A 85 19.21 21.61 -0.11
CA ARG A 85 18.74 20.24 -0.28
C ARG A 85 19.91 19.26 -0.41
N ARG A 86 21.00 19.65 -1.06
CA ARG A 86 22.19 18.81 -1.18
C ARG A 86 22.90 18.67 0.17
N ASP A 87 23.08 19.77 0.89
CA ASP A 87 23.74 19.74 2.21
C ASP A 87 22.97 18.87 3.20
N GLN A 88 21.64 18.92 3.19
CA GLN A 88 20.81 18.05 4.03
C GLN A 88 20.97 16.57 3.65
N LEU A 89 20.95 16.24 2.36
CA LEU A 89 21.16 14.86 1.90
C LEU A 89 22.55 14.35 2.26
N ASP A 90 23.58 15.21 2.19
CA ASP A 90 24.94 14.85 2.62
C ASP A 90 25.02 14.59 4.13
N GLN A 91 24.31 15.36 4.96
CA GLN A 91 24.24 15.13 6.40
C GLN A 91 23.53 13.81 6.74
N ASP A 92 22.39 13.55 6.11
CA ASP A 92 21.60 12.34 6.35
C ASP A 92 22.35 11.08 5.90
N LEU A 93 23.04 11.14 4.76
CA LEU A 93 23.82 10.03 4.19
C LEU A 93 25.19 9.84 4.84
N GLY A 94 25.76 10.89 5.43
CA GLY A 94 27.07 10.86 6.08
C GLY A 94 27.13 9.91 7.27
N GLY A 95 26.03 9.77 8.02
CA GLY A 95 25.91 8.77 9.10
C GLY A 95 26.02 7.32 8.62
N TRP A 96 25.81 7.08 7.32
CA TRP A 96 25.90 5.78 6.67
C TRP A 96 27.16 5.66 5.79
N GLY A 97 28.05 6.65 5.80
CA GLY A 97 29.30 6.66 5.03
C GLY A 97 29.17 7.07 3.55
N PHE A 98 28.04 7.66 3.14
CA PHE A 98 27.80 8.07 1.75
C PHE A 98 27.82 9.60 1.58
N ARG A 99 28.14 10.08 0.37
CA ARG A 99 28.12 11.51 0.00
C ARG A 99 27.53 11.70 -1.39
N VAL A 100 26.75 12.76 -1.58
CA VAL A 100 26.13 13.16 -2.84
C VAL A 100 27.20 13.68 -3.80
N ALA A 101 27.25 13.11 -5.00
CA ALA A 101 28.21 13.51 -6.03
C ALA A 101 28.02 14.97 -6.48
N PRO A 102 29.11 15.72 -6.80
CA PRO A 102 29.01 17.09 -7.29
C PRO A 102 28.25 17.14 -8.63
N ARG A 103 27.57 18.27 -8.90
CA ARG A 103 26.92 18.44 -10.21
C ARG A 103 28.02 18.63 -11.24
N ARG A 104 28.01 17.83 -12.31
CA ARG A 104 28.87 18.10 -13.47
C ARG A 104 28.29 19.30 -14.21
N HIS A 105 29.05 20.39 -14.27
CA HIS A 105 28.76 21.48 -15.20
C HIS A 105 29.34 21.06 -16.56
N GLY A 106 28.47 21.00 -17.57
CA GLY A 106 28.86 20.79 -18.96
C GLY A 106 29.11 22.12 -19.65
#